data_AF-A0A6P6MXD8-F1
#
_entry.id   AF-A0A6P6MXD8-F1
#
_cell.length_a   1.000
_cell.length_b   1.000
_cell.length_c   1.000
_cell.angle_alpha   90.00
_cell.angle_beta   90.00
_cell.angle_gamma   90.00
#
_symmetry.space_group_name_H-M   'P 1'
#
loop_
_entity.id
_entity.type
_entity.pdbx_description
1 polymer ?
#
loop_
_entity_poly.entity_id
_entity_poly.type
_entity_poly.pdbx_seq_one_letter_code
_entity_poly.pdbx_strand_id
1 'polypeptide(L)'
;MGNIESVDGQSEMKHHLMPMKVPMPEPTELEERFAIVLNSMNLPPDKARLLRQYDNEKKWDLICDQERFQVKNPPHTYIQKLRGYLDPKVTRKKFRRRVQESTKVLRELEISLRTNHIGWVREFLNDENRGLDILVEYLSFAQCAVMLNFEGLENGEDFSLYKAKSWSRSIEDLHQNGCNTLVRSARQSVLRYGSAANSKTIKNSRLVSQKDDVHVCIMCLRAIMNYQYGFNLVMSHAHAVNEIALSLNNKNPRTKALVLELLAAVCLVRGGHEIILSAFDNFKE
;
A
#
# COMPACT_ATOMS: atom_id res chain seq x y z
N MET A 1 66.18 -48.72 -4.12
CA MET A 1 65.15 -49.53 -4.80
C MET A 1 63.81 -49.22 -4.16
N GLY A 2 62.77 -48.94 -4.95
CA GLY A 2 61.37 -48.95 -4.53
C GLY A 2 60.66 -47.59 -4.54
N ASN A 3 59.94 -47.31 -5.63
CA ASN A 3 58.98 -46.22 -5.86
C ASN A 3 57.63 -46.44 -5.12
N ILE A 4 56.71 -45.46 -5.31
CA ILE A 4 55.21 -45.49 -5.22
C ILE A 4 54.72 -44.78 -3.93
N GLU A 5 53.87 -43.73 -3.89
CA GLU A 5 53.02 -43.03 -4.87
C GLU A 5 52.59 -41.64 -4.34
N SER A 6 52.19 -40.79 -5.30
CA SER A 6 51.31 -39.60 -5.28
C SER A 6 50.40 -39.36 -4.07
N VAL A 7 50.20 -38.08 -3.70
CA VAL A 7 49.02 -37.28 -4.10
C VAL A 7 49.33 -35.81 -3.78
N ASP A 8 49.42 -35.00 -4.83
CA ASP A 8 49.55 -33.54 -4.77
C ASP A 8 48.13 -32.95 -4.71
N GLY A 9 47.79 -32.35 -3.57
CA GLY A 9 46.48 -31.74 -3.33
C GLY A 9 46.43 -30.30 -3.86
N GLN A 10 46.42 -30.12 -5.18
CA GLN A 10 46.04 -28.83 -5.76
C GLN A 10 44.54 -28.61 -5.55
N SER A 11 44.22 -27.66 -4.66
CA SER A 11 42.89 -27.09 -4.56
C SER A 11 42.61 -26.32 -5.85
N GLU A 12 42.05 -27.00 -6.85
CA GLU A 12 41.42 -26.36 -8.00
C GLU A 12 40.31 -25.45 -7.46
N MET A 13 40.61 -24.16 -7.35
CA MET A 13 39.59 -23.13 -7.41
C MET A 13 38.82 -23.36 -8.71
N LYS A 14 37.66 -24.02 -8.61
CA LYS A 14 36.64 -23.99 -9.65
C LYS A 14 36.37 -22.51 -9.96
N HIS A 15 37.01 -22.02 -11.02
CA HIS A 15 36.56 -20.84 -11.72
C HIS A 15 35.08 -21.08 -11.99
N HIS A 16 34.22 -20.40 -11.24
CA HIS A 16 32.83 -20.25 -11.61
C HIS A 16 32.87 -19.72 -13.03
N LEU A 17 32.48 -20.56 -13.99
CA LEU A 17 32.22 -20.17 -15.37
C LEU A 17 31.17 -19.07 -15.29
N MET A 18 31.62 -17.83 -15.24
CA MET A 18 30.74 -16.69 -15.33
C MET A 18 30.11 -16.75 -16.72
N PRO A 19 28.78 -16.65 -16.83
CA PRO A 19 28.15 -16.48 -18.14
C PRO A 19 28.76 -15.23 -18.75
N MET A 20 29.28 -15.36 -19.98
CA MET A 20 30.01 -14.35 -20.75
C MET A 20 29.59 -12.93 -20.33
N LYS A 21 30.47 -12.20 -19.61
CA LYS A 21 30.24 -10.77 -19.34
C LYS A 21 30.11 -10.12 -20.71
N VAL A 22 28.91 -9.60 -21.01
CA VAL A 22 28.74 -8.67 -22.12
C VAL A 22 29.81 -7.59 -21.93
N PRO A 23 30.64 -7.29 -22.95
CA PRO A 23 31.70 -6.31 -22.78
C PRO A 23 31.10 -4.96 -22.40
N MET A 24 31.78 -4.25 -21.50
CA MET A 24 31.35 -2.90 -21.12
C MET A 24 31.35 -2.01 -22.38
N PRO A 25 30.25 -1.27 -22.64
CA PRO A 25 30.13 -0.43 -23.81
C PRO A 25 31.03 0.82 -23.69
N GLU A 26 31.07 1.61 -24.76
CA GLU A 26 31.79 2.89 -24.78
C GLU A 26 31.28 3.84 -23.68
N PRO A 27 32.14 4.74 -23.14
CA PRO A 27 31.80 5.56 -21.98
C PRO A 27 30.50 6.36 -22.12
N THR A 28 30.22 6.90 -23.30
CA THR A 28 28.98 7.67 -23.55
C THR A 28 27.74 6.78 -23.40
N GLU A 29 27.74 5.60 -24.00
CA GLU A 29 26.62 4.65 -23.94
C GLU A 29 26.45 4.11 -22.51
N LEU A 30 27.56 3.88 -21.79
CA LEU A 30 27.53 3.46 -20.39
C LEU A 30 26.78 4.48 -19.52
N GLU A 31 27.09 5.78 -19.67
CA GLU A 31 26.42 6.84 -18.91
C GLU A 31 24.93 6.95 -19.24
N GLU A 32 24.56 6.81 -20.52
CA GLU A 32 23.16 6.82 -20.95
C GLU A 32 22.36 5.66 -20.33
N ARG A 33 22.90 4.44 -20.41
CA ARG A 33 22.29 3.25 -19.79
C ARG A 33 22.20 3.38 -18.27
N PHE A 34 23.26 3.86 -17.63
CA PHE A 34 23.30 4.08 -16.19
C PHE A 34 22.25 5.12 -15.74
N ALA A 35 22.08 6.20 -16.50
CA ALA A 35 21.07 7.21 -16.23
C ALA A 35 19.64 6.64 -16.29
N ILE A 36 19.35 5.77 -17.26
CA ILE A 36 18.06 5.05 -17.35
C ILE A 36 17.83 4.21 -16.09
N VAL A 37 18.84 3.44 -15.66
CA VAL A 37 18.76 2.62 -14.45
C VAL A 37 18.47 3.49 -13.22
N LEU A 38 19.22 4.57 -13.01
CA LEU A 38 19.01 5.48 -11.87
C LEU A 38 17.61 6.11 -11.87
N ASN A 39 17.12 6.54 -13.04
CA ASN A 39 15.77 7.10 -13.18
C ASN A 39 14.66 6.07 -12.88
N SER A 40 14.94 4.78 -13.05
CA SER A 40 14.00 3.70 -12.75
C SER A 40 13.91 3.36 -11.25
N MET A 41 14.86 3.80 -10.42
CA MET A 41 14.98 3.41 -9.01
C MET A 41 14.28 4.36 -8.02
N ASN A 42 13.72 5.48 -8.46
CA ASN A 42 13.04 6.48 -7.60
C ASN A 42 13.90 6.95 -6.41
N LEU A 43 15.18 7.25 -6.68
CA LEU A 43 16.13 7.66 -5.65
C LEU A 43 15.99 9.13 -5.27
N PRO A 44 16.22 9.50 -3.99
CA PRO A 44 16.40 10.90 -3.61
C PRO A 44 17.56 11.56 -4.37
N PRO A 45 17.49 12.87 -4.66
CA PRO A 45 18.52 13.57 -5.46
C PRO A 45 19.95 13.40 -4.95
N ASP A 46 20.14 13.39 -3.63
CA ASP A 46 21.45 13.22 -3.01
C ASP A 46 22.04 11.83 -3.23
N LYS A 47 21.21 10.78 -3.13
CA LYS A 47 21.65 9.39 -3.36
C LYS A 47 21.97 9.17 -4.84
N ALA A 48 21.16 9.71 -5.74
CA ALA A 48 21.45 9.67 -7.18
C ALA A 48 22.76 10.41 -7.52
N ARG A 49 23.03 11.56 -6.87
CA ARG A 49 24.29 12.30 -7.06
C ARG A 49 25.51 11.50 -6.61
N LEU A 50 25.42 10.77 -5.49
CA LEU A 50 26.51 9.90 -5.03
C LEU A 50 26.77 8.75 -6.01
N LEU A 51 25.73 8.11 -6.53
CA LEU A 51 25.88 7.02 -7.50
C LEU A 51 26.46 7.49 -8.85
N ARG A 52 26.18 8.73 -9.26
CA ARG A 52 26.79 9.32 -10.48
C ARG A 52 28.31 9.43 -10.41
N GLN A 53 28.90 9.46 -9.22
CA GLN A 53 30.35 9.56 -9.00
C GLN A 53 31.05 8.19 -9.04
N TYR A 54 30.34 7.09 -9.27
CA TYR A 54 30.95 5.77 -9.39
C TYR A 54 31.89 5.70 -10.59
N ASP A 55 32.89 4.84 -10.47
CA ASP A 55 33.75 4.42 -11.58
C ASP A 55 32.95 3.60 -12.60
N ASN A 56 33.48 3.50 -13.82
CA ASN A 56 32.79 2.82 -14.93
C ASN A 56 32.49 1.35 -14.62
N GLU A 57 33.39 0.67 -13.90
CA GLU A 57 33.20 -0.74 -13.52
C GLU A 57 31.96 -0.93 -12.63
N LYS A 58 31.80 -0.12 -11.56
CA LYS A 58 30.61 -0.22 -10.70
C LYS A 58 29.33 0.19 -11.41
N LYS A 59 29.39 1.18 -12.31
CA LYS A 59 28.23 1.56 -13.13
C LYS A 59 27.80 0.39 -14.02
N TRP A 60 28.76 -0.28 -14.63
CA TRP A 60 28.50 -1.43 -15.50
C TRP A 60 27.95 -2.63 -14.73
N ASP A 61 28.52 -2.94 -13.56
CA ASP A 61 28.01 -4.00 -12.70
C ASP A 61 26.55 -3.73 -12.28
N LEU A 62 26.20 -2.48 -11.93
CA LEU A 62 24.82 -2.12 -11.58
C LEU A 62 23.86 -2.27 -12.77
N ILE A 63 24.29 -1.91 -13.98
CA ILE A 63 23.48 -2.10 -15.20
C ILE A 63 23.25 -3.59 -15.44
N CYS A 64 24.30 -4.41 -15.35
CA CYS A 64 24.20 -5.86 -15.53
C CYS A 64 23.26 -6.50 -14.51
N ASP A 65 23.33 -6.09 -13.24
CA ASP A 65 22.45 -6.58 -12.20
C ASP A 65 20.98 -6.19 -12.46
N GLN A 66 20.75 -4.96 -12.93
CA GLN A 66 19.41 -4.49 -13.27
C GLN A 66 18.84 -5.21 -14.49
N GLU A 67 19.63 -5.50 -15.52
CA GLU A 67 19.20 -6.25 -16.72
C GLU A 67 18.87 -7.72 -16.39
N ARG A 68 19.55 -8.30 -15.39
CA ARG A 68 19.26 -9.65 -14.89
C ARG A 68 18.01 -9.71 -14.02
N PHE A 69 17.59 -8.58 -13.45
CA PHE A 69 16.43 -8.53 -12.58
C PHE A 69 15.14 -8.72 -13.37
N GLN A 70 14.35 -9.74 -12.98
CA GLN A 70 13.05 -9.99 -13.56
C GLN A 70 11.94 -9.78 -12.53
N VAL A 71 10.95 -8.98 -12.91
CA VAL A 71 9.73 -8.79 -12.12
C VAL A 71 8.97 -10.11 -12.06
N LYS A 72 8.60 -10.54 -10.84
CA LYS A 72 7.89 -11.81 -10.62
C LYS A 72 6.51 -11.87 -11.29
N ASN A 73 5.71 -10.81 -11.17
CA ASN A 73 4.38 -10.72 -11.77
C ASN A 73 4.07 -9.28 -12.20
N PRO A 74 3.33 -9.08 -13.30
CA PRO A 74 2.84 -7.75 -13.69
C PRO A 74 1.72 -7.25 -12.75
N PRO A 75 1.46 -5.93 -12.70
CA PRO A 75 0.44 -5.32 -11.83
C PRO A 75 -0.96 -5.93 -11.94
N HIS A 76 -1.43 -6.19 -13.17
CA HIS A 76 -2.77 -6.70 -13.43
C HIS A 76 -3.06 -8.05 -12.73
N THR A 77 -2.03 -8.88 -12.49
CA THR A 77 -2.15 -10.14 -11.76
C THR A 77 -2.66 -9.93 -10.34
N TYR A 78 -2.15 -8.91 -9.64
CA TYR A 78 -2.58 -8.59 -8.27
C TYR A 78 -3.97 -7.94 -8.28
N ILE A 79 -4.21 -7.03 -9.22
CA ILE A 79 -5.48 -6.32 -9.38
C ILE A 79 -6.63 -7.30 -9.64
N GLN A 80 -6.44 -8.29 -10.52
CA GLN A 80 -7.44 -9.32 -10.80
C GLN A 80 -7.77 -10.16 -9.56
N LYS A 81 -6.77 -10.49 -8.73
CA LYS A 81 -7.01 -11.21 -7.46
C LYS A 81 -7.84 -10.37 -6.50
N LEU A 82 -7.51 -9.09 -6.32
CA LEU A 82 -8.26 -8.17 -5.46
C LEU A 82 -9.71 -7.97 -5.95
N ARG A 83 -9.91 -7.75 -7.26
CA ARG A 83 -11.25 -7.73 -7.88
C ARG A 83 -12.01 -9.04 -7.60
N GLY A 84 -11.32 -10.18 -7.67
CA GLY A 84 -11.88 -11.49 -7.36
C GLY A 84 -12.32 -11.66 -5.90
N TYR A 85 -11.75 -10.89 -4.96
CA TYR A 85 -12.16 -10.84 -3.56
C TYR A 85 -13.37 -9.93 -3.33
N LEU A 86 -13.50 -8.88 -4.15
CA LEU A 86 -14.59 -7.91 -4.09
C LEU A 86 -15.88 -8.36 -4.79
N ASP A 87 -15.82 -9.37 -5.65
CA ASP A 87 -16.98 -9.82 -6.45
C ASP A 87 -18.15 -10.34 -5.58
N PRO A 88 -19.29 -9.62 -5.53
CA PRO A 88 -20.43 -9.97 -4.68
C PRO A 88 -21.20 -11.21 -5.18
N LYS A 89 -21.06 -11.54 -6.47
CA LYS A 89 -21.75 -12.68 -7.13
C LYS A 89 -21.18 -14.03 -6.68
N VAL A 90 -20.01 -14.04 -6.05
CA VAL A 90 -19.34 -15.25 -5.58
C VAL A 90 -20.07 -15.83 -4.37
N THR A 91 -20.25 -17.15 -4.34
CA THR A 91 -20.82 -17.84 -3.16
C THR A 91 -19.87 -17.74 -1.97
N ARG A 92 -20.39 -17.76 -0.74
CA ARG A 92 -19.57 -17.66 0.49
C ARG A 92 -18.46 -18.74 0.55
N LYS A 93 -18.76 -19.96 0.09
CA LYS A 93 -17.78 -21.07 0.02
C LYS A 93 -16.64 -20.75 -0.96
N LYS A 94 -16.96 -20.22 -2.15
CA LYS A 94 -15.95 -19.82 -3.14
C LYS A 94 -15.15 -18.60 -2.66
N PHE A 95 -15.80 -17.61 -2.03
CA PHE A 95 -15.15 -16.45 -1.44
C PHE A 95 -14.09 -16.87 -0.40
N ARG A 96 -14.47 -17.72 0.58
CA ARG A 96 -13.55 -18.25 1.60
C ARG A 96 -12.30 -18.88 1.01
N ARG A 97 -12.44 -19.64 -0.08
CA ARG A 97 -11.31 -20.25 -0.80
C ARG A 97 -10.42 -19.20 -1.48
N ARG A 98 -11.02 -18.21 -2.14
CA ARG A 98 -10.27 -17.12 -2.81
C ARG A 98 -9.44 -16.31 -1.81
N VAL A 99 -10.03 -15.93 -0.67
CA VAL A 99 -9.36 -15.09 0.33
C VAL A 99 -8.48 -15.87 1.31
N GLN A 100 -8.31 -17.18 1.15
CA GLN A 100 -7.44 -17.96 2.02
C GLN A 100 -6.00 -17.40 2.00
N GLU A 101 -5.49 -17.10 0.81
CA GLU A 101 -4.15 -16.54 0.60
C GLU A 101 -4.14 -15.01 0.42
N SER A 102 -5.24 -14.30 0.74
CA SER A 102 -5.34 -12.83 0.54
C SER A 102 -4.15 -12.07 1.10
N THR A 103 -3.76 -12.35 2.35
CA THR A 103 -2.63 -11.69 3.02
C THR A 103 -1.30 -11.95 2.34
N LYS A 104 -1.09 -13.16 1.79
CA LYS A 104 0.12 -13.50 1.05
C LYS A 104 0.18 -12.70 -0.25
N VAL A 105 -0.93 -12.63 -0.98
CA VAL A 105 -1.05 -11.84 -2.22
C VAL A 105 -0.80 -10.36 -1.96
N LEU A 106 -1.38 -9.81 -0.89
CA LEU A 106 -1.16 -8.42 -0.49
C LEU A 106 0.30 -8.15 -0.10
N ARG A 107 0.97 -9.08 0.60
CA ARG A 107 2.40 -8.94 0.93
C ARG A 107 3.27 -8.98 -0.31
N GLU A 108 2.98 -9.86 -1.27
CA GLU A 108 3.69 -9.88 -2.55
C GLU A 108 3.45 -8.59 -3.35
N LEU A 109 2.24 -8.02 -3.28
CA LEU A 109 1.92 -6.72 -3.87
C LEU A 109 2.70 -5.59 -3.19
N GLU A 110 2.73 -5.55 -1.86
CA GLU A 110 3.51 -4.57 -1.08
C GLU A 110 4.99 -4.59 -1.48
N ILE A 111 5.58 -5.78 -1.54
CA ILE A 111 6.97 -5.96 -1.93
C ILE A 111 7.15 -5.43 -3.35
N SER A 112 6.27 -5.81 -4.28
CA SER A 112 6.34 -5.36 -5.68
C SER A 112 6.25 -3.84 -5.82
N LEU A 113 5.35 -3.19 -5.08
CA LEU A 113 5.21 -1.73 -5.05
C LEU A 113 6.46 -1.02 -4.48
N ARG A 114 7.13 -1.64 -3.51
CA ARG A 114 8.28 -1.05 -2.81
C ARG A 114 9.62 -1.31 -3.50
N THR A 115 9.81 -2.45 -4.15
CA THR A 115 11.14 -2.91 -4.60
C THR A 115 11.29 -3.06 -6.11
N ASN A 116 10.22 -3.10 -6.90
CA ASN A 116 10.36 -3.11 -8.35
C ASN A 116 10.74 -1.71 -8.87
N HIS A 117 11.16 -1.66 -10.14
CA HIS A 117 11.37 -0.41 -10.84
C HIS A 117 10.10 0.47 -10.79
N ILE A 118 10.28 1.79 -10.75
CA ILE A 118 9.19 2.76 -10.61
C ILE A 118 8.18 2.71 -11.77
N GLY A 119 8.59 2.20 -12.94
CA GLY A 119 7.70 1.91 -14.06
C GLY A 119 6.59 0.91 -13.70
N TRP A 120 6.87 -0.07 -12.84
CA TRP A 120 5.89 -1.04 -12.36
C TRP A 120 4.80 -0.36 -11.52
N VAL A 121 5.19 0.58 -10.66
CA VAL A 121 4.27 1.38 -9.85
C VAL A 121 3.44 2.32 -10.74
N ARG A 122 4.06 2.95 -11.74
CA ARG A 122 3.32 3.74 -12.75
C ARG A 122 2.29 2.91 -13.48
N GLU A 123 2.65 1.71 -13.92
CA GLU A 123 1.72 0.79 -14.59
C GLU A 123 0.57 0.39 -13.65
N PHE A 124 0.85 0.07 -12.37
CA PHE A 124 -0.19 -0.23 -11.39
C PHE A 124 -1.18 0.93 -11.19
N LEU A 125 -0.69 2.18 -11.21
CA LEU A 125 -1.47 3.39 -10.94
C LEU A 125 -2.12 4.03 -12.18
N ASN A 126 -1.90 3.49 -13.39
CA ASN A 126 -2.43 4.10 -14.62
C ASN A 126 -3.95 3.91 -14.77
N ASP A 127 -4.54 4.61 -15.74
CA ASP A 127 -5.98 4.59 -16.00
C ASP A 127 -6.53 3.23 -16.47
N GLU A 128 -5.67 2.38 -17.05
CA GLU A 128 -6.07 1.04 -17.50
C GLU A 128 -6.21 0.07 -16.32
N ASN A 129 -5.24 0.08 -15.41
CA ASN A 129 -5.17 -0.82 -14.27
C ASN A 129 -6.03 -0.34 -13.11
N ARG A 130 -6.04 0.98 -12.85
CA ARG A 130 -6.73 1.61 -11.72
C ARG A 130 -6.42 0.92 -10.39
N GLY A 131 -5.15 0.59 -10.19
CA GLY A 131 -4.72 -0.23 -9.04
C GLY A 131 -4.98 0.45 -7.70
N LEU A 132 -4.87 1.79 -7.63
CA LEU A 132 -5.19 2.56 -6.42
C LEU A 132 -6.65 2.38 -6.01
N ASP A 133 -7.58 2.55 -6.96
CA ASP A 133 -9.02 2.44 -6.70
C ASP A 133 -9.38 1.06 -6.15
N ILE A 134 -8.86 0.00 -6.76
CA ILE A 134 -9.11 -1.39 -6.34
C ILE A 134 -8.49 -1.67 -4.96
N LEU A 135 -7.30 -1.12 -4.68
CA LEU A 135 -6.66 -1.27 -3.37
C LEU A 135 -7.47 -0.56 -2.27
N VAL A 136 -7.95 0.66 -2.54
CA VAL A 136 -8.77 1.44 -1.60
C VAL A 136 -10.14 0.78 -1.39
N GLU A 137 -10.78 0.27 -2.45
CA GLU A 137 -12.04 -0.47 -2.37
C GLU A 137 -11.88 -1.75 -1.53
N TYR A 138 -10.77 -2.48 -1.71
CA TYR A 138 -10.48 -3.65 -0.89
C TYR A 138 -10.19 -3.31 0.58
N LEU A 139 -9.46 -2.23 0.85
CA LEU A 139 -9.24 -1.74 2.21
C LEU A 139 -10.59 -1.42 2.89
N SER A 140 -11.44 -0.65 2.21
CA SER A 140 -12.80 -0.30 2.68
C SER A 140 -13.62 -1.55 2.99
N PHE A 141 -13.63 -2.53 2.08
CA PHE A 141 -14.28 -3.83 2.30
C PHE A 141 -13.71 -4.57 3.52
N ALA A 142 -12.39 -4.57 3.70
CA ALA A 142 -11.74 -5.28 4.80
C ALA A 142 -12.01 -4.65 6.18
N GLN A 143 -12.27 -3.34 6.25
CA GLN A 143 -12.56 -2.63 7.50
C GLN A 143 -14.05 -2.39 7.78
N CYS A 144 -14.94 -2.61 6.81
CA CYS A 144 -16.40 -2.46 6.95
C CYS A 144 -16.97 -3.14 8.22
N ALA A 145 -16.52 -4.33 8.57
CA ALA A 145 -16.99 -5.02 9.76
C ALA A 145 -16.48 -4.45 11.09
N VAL A 146 -15.33 -3.78 11.09
CA VAL A 146 -14.74 -3.19 12.30
C VAL A 146 -15.52 -1.96 12.72
N MET A 147 -15.97 -1.16 11.75
CA MET A 147 -16.79 0.04 11.98
C MET A 147 -18.13 -0.31 12.67
N LEU A 148 -18.83 -1.34 12.20
CA LEU A 148 -20.13 -1.75 12.76
C LEU A 148 -20.07 -2.38 14.16
N ASN A 149 -18.91 -2.91 14.57
CA ASN A 149 -18.79 -3.50 15.91
C ASN A 149 -18.68 -2.44 17.01
N PHE A 150 -18.36 -1.18 16.68
CA PHE A 150 -18.30 -0.08 17.64
C PHE A 150 -19.71 0.40 18.02
N GLU A 151 -20.62 0.52 17.05
CA GLU A 151 -22.04 0.86 17.27
C GLU A 151 -22.81 -0.20 18.10
N GLY A 152 -22.35 -1.46 18.06
CA GLY A 152 -22.98 -2.57 18.79
C GLY A 152 -22.60 -2.66 20.27
N LEU A 153 -21.53 -1.99 20.70
CA LEU A 153 -21.05 -2.06 22.09
C LEU A 153 -21.61 -0.93 22.96
N GLU A 154 -22.07 0.18 22.37
CA GLU A 154 -22.75 1.25 23.12
C GLU A 154 -24.22 0.91 23.46
N ASN A 155 -24.79 -0.14 22.84
CA ASN A 155 -26.20 -0.51 23.01
C ASN A 155 -26.42 -1.73 23.93
N GLY A 156 -25.41 -2.14 24.69
CA GLY A 156 -25.49 -3.37 25.47
C GLY A 156 -24.64 -3.36 26.73
N GLU A 157 -24.93 -2.46 27.67
CA GLU A 157 -24.64 -2.70 29.09
C GLU A 157 -25.49 -1.78 29.98
N ASP A 158 -26.34 -2.41 30.77
CA ASP A 158 -27.18 -1.84 31.82
C ASP A 158 -26.25 -1.35 32.95
N PHE A 159 -25.93 -0.05 33.00
CA PHE A 159 -25.19 0.54 34.11
C PHE A 159 -25.92 1.75 34.68
N SER A 160 -26.47 1.51 35.86
CA SER A 160 -26.94 2.47 36.85
C SER A 160 -26.19 3.82 36.78
N LEU A 161 -26.99 4.88 36.63
CA LEU A 161 -26.83 6.22 37.22
C LEU A 161 -25.59 6.36 38.10
N TYR A 162 -24.58 7.14 37.69
CA TYR A 162 -24.03 8.32 38.39
C TYR A 162 -22.98 9.04 37.51
N LYS A 163 -23.32 10.28 37.12
CA LYS A 163 -22.40 11.42 36.89
C LYS A 163 -21.63 11.50 35.56
N ALA A 164 -22.34 11.95 34.53
CA ALA A 164 -21.75 12.74 33.45
C ALA A 164 -21.22 14.09 33.99
N LYS A 165 -19.90 14.30 33.93
CA LYS A 165 -19.27 15.62 33.81
C LYS A 165 -18.72 15.68 32.39
N SER A 166 -19.51 16.21 31.44
CA SER A 166 -19.55 17.63 31.07
C SER A 166 -18.17 18.16 30.63
N TRP A 167 -17.86 17.93 29.35
CA TRP A 167 -16.95 18.76 28.55
C TRP A 167 -17.78 19.56 27.53
N SER A 168 -18.78 20.29 28.04
CA SER A 168 -19.64 21.15 27.22
C SER A 168 -19.72 22.53 27.87
N ARG A 169 -18.77 23.39 27.49
CA ARG A 169 -18.77 24.85 27.51
C ARG A 169 -17.62 25.23 26.56
N SER A 170 -17.71 26.12 25.59
CA SER A 170 -18.69 27.10 25.12
C SER A 170 -18.17 27.48 23.72
N ILE A 171 -18.99 27.68 22.69
CA ILE A 171 -19.49 29.00 22.29
C ILE A 171 -20.54 28.76 21.20
N GLU A 172 -21.71 29.36 21.36
CA GLU A 172 -22.73 29.50 20.32
C GLU A 172 -22.48 30.75 19.46
N ASP A 173 -23.07 30.70 18.28
CA ASP A 173 -23.45 31.76 17.36
C ASP A 173 -22.39 32.38 16.41
N LEU A 174 -22.53 32.01 15.13
CA LEU A 174 -23.01 32.96 14.12
C LEU A 174 -23.69 32.22 12.96
N HIS A 175 -24.95 32.57 12.70
CA HIS A 175 -25.66 32.27 11.45
C HIS A 175 -24.92 32.86 10.25
N GLN A 176 -24.57 32.05 9.23
CA GLN A 176 -24.74 32.46 7.82
C GLN A 176 -24.70 31.29 6.83
N ASN A 177 -25.90 31.00 6.32
CA ASN A 177 -26.25 30.72 4.92
C ASN A 177 -25.16 30.19 3.97
N GLY A 178 -25.39 28.96 3.49
CA GLY A 178 -25.04 28.57 2.11
C GLY A 178 -24.00 27.47 1.96
N CYS A 179 -24.45 26.21 1.95
CA CYS A 179 -23.86 25.13 1.12
C CYS A 179 -24.69 23.83 1.24
N ASN A 180 -25.92 23.84 0.69
CA ASN A 180 -26.80 22.67 0.68
C ASN A 180 -26.49 21.64 -0.44
N THR A 181 -25.22 21.50 -0.85
CA THR A 181 -24.84 20.56 -1.93
C THR A 181 -23.69 19.61 -1.60
N LEU A 182 -23.06 19.67 -0.42
CA LEU A 182 -21.95 18.77 -0.06
C LEU A 182 -22.29 17.70 1.00
N VAL A 183 -23.45 17.78 1.64
CA VAL A 183 -23.89 16.86 2.73
C VAL A 183 -24.35 15.48 2.22
N ARG A 184 -24.34 15.23 0.91
CA ARG A 184 -24.75 13.93 0.32
C ARG A 184 -23.64 12.87 0.23
N SER A 185 -22.37 13.24 0.43
CA SER A 185 -21.24 12.32 0.17
C SER A 185 -20.90 11.43 1.36
N ALA A 186 -20.93 11.93 2.60
CA ALA A 186 -20.58 11.16 3.79
C ALA A 186 -21.58 10.03 4.09
N ARG A 187 -22.84 10.22 3.65
CA ARG A 187 -23.86 9.18 3.60
C ARG A 187 -23.45 7.96 2.75
N GLN A 188 -22.55 8.05 1.76
CA GLN A 188 -22.26 6.93 0.85
C GLN A 188 -21.27 5.88 1.36
N SER A 189 -20.50 6.18 2.41
CA SER A 189 -19.62 5.20 3.07
C SER A 189 -20.44 4.24 3.94
N VAL A 190 -21.29 4.80 4.81
CA VAL A 190 -22.13 4.05 5.75
C VAL A 190 -23.43 3.51 5.11
N LEU A 191 -24.05 4.24 4.15
CA LEU A 191 -25.28 3.76 3.45
C LEU A 191 -25.03 2.81 2.28
N ARG A 192 -23.79 2.48 1.92
CA ARG A 192 -23.53 1.42 0.91
C ARG A 192 -23.98 0.02 1.37
N TYR A 193 -24.42 -0.09 2.63
CA TYR A 193 -24.41 -1.31 3.41
C TYR A 193 -25.71 -1.48 4.26
N GLY A 194 -26.83 -0.91 3.83
CA GLY A 194 -28.10 -0.88 4.62
C GLY A 194 -29.21 -1.88 4.26
N SER A 195 -28.98 -2.94 3.46
CA SER A 195 -30.02 -3.91 3.02
C SER A 195 -29.54 -5.34 3.16
N ALA A 196 -30.40 -6.38 3.21
CA ALA A 196 -30.06 -7.80 3.47
C ALA A 196 -28.80 -8.38 2.76
N ALA A 197 -28.38 -7.84 1.61
CA ALA A 197 -27.07 -8.09 0.98
C ALA A 197 -25.88 -7.79 1.92
N ASN A 198 -25.96 -6.68 2.67
CA ASN A 198 -25.90 -6.61 4.13
C ASN A 198 -25.01 -7.61 4.85
N SER A 199 -25.72 -8.60 5.39
CA SER A 199 -25.19 -9.59 6.30
C SER A 199 -24.11 -10.44 5.65
N LYS A 200 -24.22 -10.72 4.35
CA LYS A 200 -23.22 -11.54 3.64
C LYS A 200 -21.90 -10.77 3.51
N THR A 201 -21.95 -9.52 3.07
CA THR A 201 -20.76 -8.66 2.91
C THR A 201 -20.10 -8.40 4.25
N ILE A 202 -20.86 -8.02 5.29
CA ILE A 202 -20.32 -7.82 6.63
C ILE A 202 -19.66 -9.11 7.16
N LYS A 203 -20.31 -10.27 7.01
CA LYS A 203 -19.73 -11.54 7.45
C LYS A 203 -18.47 -11.94 6.67
N ASN A 204 -18.38 -11.56 5.40
CA ASN A 204 -17.18 -11.78 4.58
C ASN A 204 -16.06 -10.80 4.96
N SER A 205 -16.41 -9.54 5.22
CA SER A 205 -15.50 -8.51 5.75
C SER A 205 -14.91 -8.95 7.08
N ARG A 206 -15.73 -9.45 8.02
CA ARG A 206 -15.25 -10.02 9.32
C ARG A 206 -14.19 -11.10 9.15
N LEU A 207 -14.23 -11.88 8.08
CA LEU A 207 -13.24 -12.94 7.83
C LEU A 207 -11.87 -12.36 7.47
N VAL A 208 -11.83 -11.30 6.65
CA VAL A 208 -10.58 -10.67 6.22
C VAL A 208 -10.07 -9.66 7.24
N SER A 209 -10.97 -9.02 8.00
CA SER A 209 -10.62 -8.04 9.05
C SER A 209 -9.87 -8.66 10.22
N GLN A 210 -9.99 -9.97 10.42
CA GLN A 210 -9.24 -10.74 11.43
C GLN A 210 -7.82 -11.11 10.97
N LYS A 211 -7.47 -10.83 9.71
CA LYS A 211 -6.15 -11.07 9.13
C LYS A 211 -5.34 -9.78 9.11
N ASP A 212 -4.09 -9.86 8.69
CA ASP A 212 -3.24 -8.67 8.50
C ASP A 212 -3.57 -7.88 7.22
N ASP A 213 -4.65 -8.22 6.51
CA ASP A 213 -4.98 -7.64 5.19
C ASP A 213 -5.06 -6.11 5.25
N VAL A 214 -5.74 -5.55 6.27
CA VAL A 214 -5.81 -4.10 6.50
C VAL A 214 -4.42 -3.49 6.69
N HIS A 215 -3.59 -4.09 7.55
CA HIS A 215 -2.25 -3.59 7.82
C HIS A 215 -1.39 -3.56 6.54
N VAL A 216 -1.44 -4.64 5.76
CA VAL A 216 -0.66 -4.75 4.53
C VAL A 216 -1.18 -3.79 3.45
N CYS A 217 -2.49 -3.54 3.36
CA CYS A 217 -3.03 -2.48 2.51
C CYS A 217 -2.45 -1.09 2.86
N ILE A 218 -2.33 -0.76 4.15
CA ILE A 218 -1.68 0.48 4.59
C ILE A 218 -0.20 0.50 4.20
N MET A 219 0.52 -0.63 4.30
CA MET A 219 1.90 -0.72 3.79
C MET A 219 1.99 -0.52 2.27
N CYS A 220 1.05 -1.04 1.49
CA CYS A 220 0.97 -0.78 0.04
C CYS A 220 0.77 0.71 -0.25
N LEU A 221 -0.14 1.37 0.47
CA LEU A 221 -0.37 2.82 0.34
C LEU A 221 0.88 3.62 0.72
N ARG A 222 1.60 3.20 1.77
CA ARG A 222 2.90 3.79 2.15
C ARG A 222 3.92 3.70 1.00
N ALA A 223 4.01 2.55 0.35
CA ALA A 223 4.92 2.34 -0.79
C ALA A 223 4.53 3.24 -1.98
N ILE A 224 3.23 3.35 -2.29
CA ILE A 224 2.70 4.24 -3.32
C ILE A 224 3.03 5.71 -3.00
N MET A 225 2.83 6.14 -1.76
CA MET A 225 3.10 7.50 -1.28
C MET A 225 4.58 7.87 -1.26
N ASN A 226 5.48 6.88 -1.26
CA ASN A 226 6.92 7.13 -1.41
C ASN A 226 7.31 7.55 -2.84
N TYR A 227 6.39 7.40 -3.81
CA TYR A 227 6.54 7.94 -5.15
C TYR A 227 5.77 9.26 -5.27
N GLN A 228 6.42 10.35 -5.66
CA GLN A 228 5.81 11.69 -5.74
C GLN A 228 4.48 11.71 -6.52
N TYR A 229 4.42 11.03 -7.68
CA TYR A 229 3.18 10.94 -8.46
C TYR A 229 2.10 10.13 -7.73
N GLY A 230 2.48 9.01 -7.11
CA GLY A 230 1.56 8.19 -6.30
C GLY A 230 1.02 8.92 -5.07
N PHE A 231 1.85 9.74 -4.43
CA PHE A 231 1.45 10.60 -3.32
C PHE A 231 0.36 11.60 -3.74
N ASN A 232 0.56 12.29 -4.87
CA ASN A 232 -0.43 13.21 -5.41
C ASN A 232 -1.75 12.52 -5.77
N LEU A 233 -1.68 11.32 -6.38
CA LEU A 233 -2.86 10.52 -6.66
C LEU A 233 -3.64 10.18 -5.39
N VAL A 234 -2.96 9.73 -4.32
CA VAL A 234 -3.61 9.44 -3.03
C VAL A 234 -4.29 10.67 -2.44
N MET A 235 -3.65 11.85 -2.49
CA MET A 235 -4.27 13.09 -1.99
C MET A 235 -5.50 13.52 -2.80
N SER A 236 -5.47 13.31 -4.11
CA SER A 236 -6.58 13.67 -5.01
C SER A 236 -7.71 12.63 -5.04
N HIS A 237 -7.45 11.41 -4.55
CA HIS A 237 -8.41 10.32 -4.60
C HIS A 237 -9.51 10.50 -3.53
N ALA A 238 -10.78 10.52 -3.98
CA ALA A 238 -11.95 10.90 -3.19
C ALA A 238 -12.11 10.16 -1.85
N HIS A 239 -11.60 8.94 -1.73
CA HIS A 239 -11.77 8.11 -0.53
C HIS A 239 -10.44 7.68 0.11
N ALA A 240 -9.28 7.92 -0.50
CA ALA A 240 -8.06 7.23 -0.06
C ALA A 240 -7.63 7.67 1.33
N VAL A 241 -7.59 8.98 1.59
CA VAL A 241 -7.21 9.51 2.90
C VAL A 241 -8.26 9.20 3.97
N ASN A 242 -9.56 9.23 3.62
CA ASN A 242 -10.63 8.85 4.53
C ASN A 242 -10.51 7.37 4.97
N GLU A 243 -10.27 6.46 4.03
CA GLU A 243 -10.10 5.03 4.33
C GLU A 243 -8.82 4.76 5.13
N ILE A 244 -7.75 5.54 4.91
CA ILE A 244 -6.55 5.53 5.77
C ILE A 244 -6.90 5.98 7.19
N ALA A 245 -7.66 7.07 7.35
CA ALA A 245 -8.08 7.57 8.66
C ALA A 245 -8.97 6.55 9.40
N LEU A 246 -9.93 5.93 8.71
CA LEU A 246 -10.79 4.88 9.26
C LEU A 246 -9.99 3.66 9.76
N SER A 247 -8.82 3.38 9.18
CA SER A 247 -7.93 2.32 9.64
C SER A 247 -7.33 2.56 11.05
N LEU A 248 -7.48 3.76 11.64
CA LEU A 248 -7.18 4.00 13.06
C LEU A 248 -8.03 3.14 14.01
N ASN A 249 -9.17 2.64 13.56
CA ASN A 249 -10.02 1.71 14.32
C ASN A 249 -9.46 0.28 14.38
N ASN A 250 -8.38 -0.02 13.64
CA ASN A 250 -7.74 -1.32 13.73
C ASN A 250 -7.17 -1.57 15.14
N LYS A 251 -7.37 -2.78 15.68
CA LYS A 251 -6.91 -3.12 17.05
C LYS A 251 -5.38 -3.18 17.18
N ASN A 252 -4.67 -3.38 16.08
CA ASN A 252 -3.22 -3.53 16.09
C ASN A 252 -2.54 -2.15 16.27
N PRO A 253 -1.78 -1.92 17.36
CA PRO A 253 -1.09 -0.64 17.58
C PRO A 253 -0.06 -0.32 16.49
N ARG A 254 0.56 -1.34 15.86
CA ARG A 254 1.47 -1.15 14.74
C ARG A 254 0.78 -0.55 13.52
N THR A 255 -0.47 -0.96 13.26
CA THR A 255 -1.29 -0.37 12.19
C THR A 255 -1.62 1.07 12.52
N LYS A 256 -2.04 1.36 13.76
CA LYS A 256 -2.36 2.74 14.19
C LYS A 256 -1.16 3.67 14.05
N ALA A 257 0.02 3.25 14.50
CA ALA A 257 1.25 4.03 14.37
C ALA A 257 1.56 4.34 12.90
N LEU A 258 1.51 3.32 12.03
CA LEU A 258 1.74 3.52 10.61
C LEU A 258 0.71 4.46 9.97
N VAL A 259 -0.58 4.31 10.30
CA VAL A 259 -1.63 5.21 9.82
C VAL A 259 -1.36 6.67 10.24
N LEU A 260 -0.98 6.89 11.50
CA LEU A 260 -0.63 8.23 11.99
C LEU A 260 0.58 8.81 11.26
N GLU A 261 1.60 8.00 10.95
CA GLU A 261 2.75 8.43 10.13
C GLU A 261 2.32 8.89 8.73
N LEU A 262 1.43 8.13 8.05
CA LEU A 262 0.92 8.49 6.73
C LEU A 262 0.10 9.79 6.77
N LEU A 263 -0.82 9.91 7.72
CA LEU A 263 -1.67 11.09 7.87
C LEU A 263 -0.85 12.34 8.22
N ALA A 264 0.17 12.21 9.06
CA ALA A 264 1.09 13.30 9.36
C ALA A 264 1.85 13.76 8.11
N ALA A 265 2.34 12.83 7.29
CA ALA A 265 3.01 13.17 6.03
C ALA A 265 2.10 13.93 5.06
N VAL A 266 0.82 13.55 4.95
CA VAL A 266 -0.18 14.28 4.16
C VAL A 266 -0.45 15.66 4.76
N CYS A 267 -0.58 15.76 6.08
CA CYS A 267 -0.87 17.03 6.77
C CYS A 267 0.19 18.12 6.52
N LEU A 268 1.46 17.71 6.39
CA LEU A 268 2.61 18.63 6.27
C LEU A 268 2.80 19.24 4.87
N VAL A 269 2.07 18.76 3.85
CA VAL A 269 2.16 19.33 2.49
C VAL A 269 1.07 20.40 2.24
N ARG A 270 1.31 21.26 1.25
CA ARG A 270 0.35 22.32 0.88
C ARG A 270 -1.01 21.73 0.52
N GLY A 271 -2.08 22.24 1.13
CA GLY A 271 -3.46 21.76 0.95
C GLY A 271 -3.78 20.45 1.69
N GLY A 272 -2.78 19.78 2.28
CA GLY A 272 -2.98 18.52 2.99
C GLY A 272 -3.75 18.67 4.31
N HIS A 273 -3.60 19.79 5.01
CA HIS A 273 -4.30 20.05 6.26
C HIS A 273 -5.84 19.99 6.11
N GLU A 274 -6.39 20.60 5.06
CA GLU A 274 -7.84 20.57 4.78
C GLU A 274 -8.34 19.15 4.48
N ILE A 275 -7.55 18.38 3.74
CA ILE A 275 -7.85 16.97 3.43
C ILE A 275 -7.90 16.14 4.72
N ILE A 276 -6.96 16.35 5.63
CA ILE A 276 -6.92 15.64 6.92
C ILE A 276 -8.12 16.03 7.79
N LEU A 277 -8.46 17.32 7.89
CA LEU A 277 -9.66 17.76 8.61
C LEU A 277 -10.92 17.10 8.05
N SER A 278 -11.11 17.14 6.72
CA SER A 278 -12.25 16.50 6.07
C SER A 278 -12.29 14.99 6.31
N ALA A 279 -11.14 14.32 6.37
CA ALA A 279 -11.07 12.89 6.67
C ALA A 279 -11.47 12.58 8.13
N PHE A 280 -11.10 13.43 9.10
CA PHE A 280 -11.50 13.26 10.49
C PHE A 280 -12.95 13.70 10.77
N ASP A 281 -13.49 14.66 10.02
CA ASP A 281 -14.93 14.95 10.01
C ASP A 281 -15.71 13.72 9.54
N ASN A 282 -15.24 13.07 8.46
CA ASN A 282 -15.82 11.80 8.00
C ASN A 282 -15.62 10.64 8.97
N PHE A 283 -14.55 10.64 9.78
CA PHE A 283 -14.29 9.62 10.79
C PHE A 283 -15.27 9.70 11.98
N LYS A 284 -15.75 10.91 12.27
CA LYS A 284 -16.66 11.18 13.40
C LYS A 284 -18.10 10.73 13.11
N GLU A 285 -18.50 10.75 11.83
CA GLU A 285 -19.82 10.32 11.34
C GLU A 285 -19.90 8.80 11.14
#